data_AF-A0A9P8K9F6-F1
#
_entry.id   AF-A0A9P8K9F6-F1
#
_cell.length_a   1.000
_cell.length_b   1.000
_cell.length_c   1.000
_cell.angle_alpha   90.00
_cell.angle_beta   90.00
_cell.angle_gamma   90.00
#
_symmetry.space_group_name_H-M   'P 1'
#
loop_
_entity.id
_entity.type
_entity.pdbx_description
1 polymer ?
#
loop_
_entity_poly.entity_id
_entity_poly.type
_entity_poly.pdbx_seq_one_letter_code
_entity_poly.pdbx_strand_id
1 'polypeptide(L)'
;MAVDAMDYNLDALLKCLAPSSETLEELQICMPKTSPELDDITHAEIFDLRSFTRLRTVEINMEFLFPPTSESEPSFTTLLPTSIDDLYLRRADKRFAKHLQVLAEEYKSLPNLKTVDVGVDNMPSIQAMDQAEVDWKLALNHCARTLKEGGIECNIPVEGTHFNLSYGLD
;
A
#
# COMPACT_ATOMS: atom_id res chain seq x y z
N MET A 1 27.92 10.60 -15.81
CA MET A 1 27.53 11.40 -14.63
C MET A 1 26.84 10.43 -13.70
N ALA A 2 27.37 10.23 -12.50
CA ALA A 2 26.72 9.40 -11.49
C ALA A 2 25.37 10.05 -11.18
N VAL A 3 24.29 9.35 -11.51
CA VAL A 3 22.98 9.71 -10.98
C VAL A 3 23.06 9.28 -9.53
N ASP A 4 23.12 10.25 -8.62
CA ASP A 4 23.08 10.00 -7.19
C ASP A 4 21.92 9.03 -6.94
N ALA A 5 22.26 7.81 -6.53
CA ALA A 5 21.31 6.97 -5.83
C ALA A 5 20.89 7.83 -4.63
N MET A 6 19.68 8.40 -4.70
CA MET A 6 19.00 8.86 -3.51
C MET A 6 18.80 7.59 -2.69
N ASP A 7 19.78 7.26 -1.87
CA ASP A 7 19.64 6.31 -0.79
C ASP A 7 18.59 6.93 0.13
N TYR A 8 17.33 6.61 -0.12
CA TYR A 8 16.19 7.18 0.59
C TYR A 8 16.25 6.66 2.01
N ASN A 9 16.87 7.45 2.88
CA ASN A 9 17.00 7.11 4.29
C ASN A 9 15.63 7.35 4.97
N LEU A 10 14.73 6.38 4.82
CA LEU A 10 13.41 6.36 5.48
C LEU A 10 13.56 6.49 7.00
N ASP A 11 14.64 5.96 7.58
CA ASP A 11 14.98 6.15 9.00
C ASP A 11 15.30 7.62 9.33
N ALA A 12 15.98 8.35 8.44
CA ALA A 12 16.16 9.80 8.59
C ALA A 12 14.81 10.54 8.52
N LEU A 13 13.89 10.12 7.64
CA LEU A 13 12.54 10.68 7.58
C LEU A 13 11.77 10.41 8.89
N LEU A 14 11.80 9.18 9.41
CA LEU A 14 11.18 8.82 10.69
C LEU A 14 11.76 9.65 11.84
N LYS A 15 13.10 9.81 11.89
CA LYS A 15 13.77 10.64 12.89
C LYS A 15 13.35 12.11 12.80
N CYS A 16 13.13 12.64 11.60
CA CYS A 16 12.62 13.99 11.39
C CYS A 16 11.15 14.14 11.82
N LEU A 17 10.33 13.11 11.63
CA LEU A 17 8.91 13.11 11.98
C LEU A 17 8.65 12.78 13.47
N ALA A 18 9.56 12.06 14.12
CA ALA A 18 9.43 11.60 15.51
C ALA A 18 9.09 12.73 16.52
N PRO A 19 9.65 13.96 16.43
CA PRO A 19 9.26 15.06 17.32
C PRO A 19 7.79 15.50 17.17
N SER A 20 7.15 15.19 16.04
CA SER A 20 5.74 15.50 15.76
C SER A 20 4.82 14.28 15.93
N SER A 21 5.31 13.17 16.49
CA SER A 21 4.54 11.93 16.65
C SER A 21 3.23 12.09 17.43
N GLU A 22 3.19 13.03 18.38
CA GLU A 22 2.01 13.34 19.18
C GLU A 22 1.09 14.42 18.58
N THR A 23 1.37 14.92 17.39
CA THR A 23 0.59 16.00 16.76
C THR A 23 0.29 15.76 15.28
N LEU A 24 1.03 14.89 14.61
CA LEU A 24 0.82 14.56 13.20
C LEU A 24 -0.49 13.78 13.01
N GLU A 25 -1.42 14.38 12.27
CA GLU A 25 -2.73 13.76 11.97
C GLU A 25 -2.81 13.21 10.54
N GLU A 26 -1.97 13.70 9.63
CA GLU A 26 -1.96 13.30 8.22
C GLU A 26 -0.52 13.09 7.73
N LEU A 27 -0.31 12.01 6.97
CA LEU A 27 0.99 11.69 6.41
C LEU A 27 0.83 11.15 4.98
N GLN A 28 1.53 11.77 4.04
CA GLN A 28 1.60 11.32 2.65
C GLN A 28 3.06 11.02 2.29
N ILE A 29 3.35 9.77 1.92
CA ILE A 29 4.66 9.29 1.48
C ILE A 29 4.46 8.53 0.17
N CYS A 30 4.31 9.30 -0.90
CA CYS A 30 4.23 8.79 -2.27
C CYS A 30 5.48 9.19 -3.03
N MET A 31 6.22 8.20 -3.52
CA MET A 31 7.33 8.45 -4.43
C MET A 31 6.94 8.12 -5.87
N PRO A 32 7.35 8.94 -6.86
CA PRO A 32 7.20 8.61 -8.26
C PRO A 32 8.01 7.35 -8.59
N LYS A 33 7.54 6.56 -9.56
CA LYS A 33 8.30 5.42 -10.11
C LYS A 33 9.73 5.86 -10.41
N THR A 34 10.69 5.26 -9.74
CA THR A 34 12.08 5.28 -10.18
C THR A 34 12.17 4.60 -11.56
N SER A 35 13.16 4.99 -12.36
CA SER A 35 13.48 4.31 -13.62
C SER A 35 13.52 2.79 -13.40
N PRO A 36 13.05 1.96 -14.36
CA PRO A 36 13.11 0.50 -14.26
C PRO A 36 14.53 -0.06 -13.97
N GLU A 37 15.57 0.74 -14.15
CA GLU A 37 16.96 0.41 -13.80
C GLU A 37 17.29 0.51 -12.28
N LEU A 38 16.36 1.04 -11.46
CA LEU A 38 16.51 1.22 -10.01
C LEU A 38 15.61 0.27 -9.19
N ASP A 39 14.77 -0.54 -9.85
CA ASP A 39 13.81 -1.44 -9.21
C ASP A 39 14.47 -2.53 -8.34
N ASP A 40 15.79 -2.72 -8.45
CA ASP A 40 16.57 -3.70 -7.69
C ASP A 40 17.24 -3.15 -6.41
N ILE A 41 17.17 -1.84 -6.11
CA ILE A 41 18.05 -1.21 -5.10
C ILE A 41 17.31 -0.56 -3.92
N THR A 42 15.98 -0.62 -3.83
CA THR A 42 15.31 -0.14 -2.61
C THR A 42 15.43 -1.13 -1.46
N HIS A 43 16.51 -1.02 -0.69
CA HIS A 43 16.60 -1.52 0.69
C HIS A 43 15.72 -0.63 1.57
N ALA A 44 14.41 -0.64 1.35
CA ALA A 44 13.49 0.08 2.22
C ALA A 44 13.48 -0.64 3.58
N GLU A 45 13.88 0.05 4.63
CA GLU A 45 13.53 -0.37 5.99
C GLU A 45 12.01 -0.22 6.19
N ILE A 46 11.44 -1.11 7.00
CA ILE A 46 10.00 -1.11 7.29
C ILE A 46 9.60 0.19 7.97
N PHE A 47 8.62 0.90 7.42
CA PHE A 47 8.12 2.16 7.97
C PHE A 47 7.08 1.92 9.08
N ASP A 48 7.53 1.79 10.34
CA ASP A 48 6.65 1.64 11.51
C ASP A 48 6.03 2.99 11.93
N LEU A 49 4.71 3.10 11.80
CA LEU A 49 3.92 4.30 12.11
C LEU A 49 3.21 4.23 13.47
N ARG A 50 3.41 3.18 14.28
CA ARG A 50 2.66 3.00 15.54
C ARG A 50 2.89 4.11 16.56
N SER A 51 4.06 4.77 16.52
CA SER A 51 4.37 5.88 17.42
C SER A 51 3.53 7.14 17.14
N PHE A 52 2.97 7.27 15.94
CA PHE A 52 2.15 8.41 15.53
C PHE A 52 0.70 8.24 15.98
N THR A 53 0.47 8.23 17.29
CA THR A 53 -0.83 7.87 17.90
C THR A 53 -2.00 8.77 17.52
N ARG A 54 -1.75 9.97 16.97
CA ARG A 54 -2.79 10.88 16.46
C ARG A 54 -2.98 10.83 14.95
N LEU A 55 -2.21 10.00 14.25
CA LEU A 55 -2.31 9.85 12.81
C LEU A 55 -3.68 9.28 12.44
N ARG A 56 -4.42 10.01 11.63
CA ARG A 56 -5.78 9.67 11.18
C ARG A 56 -5.78 9.28 9.72
N THR A 57 -4.94 9.93 8.92
CA THR A 57 -4.86 9.72 7.47
C THR A 57 -3.45 9.33 7.06
N VAL A 58 -3.34 8.22 6.34
CA VAL A 58 -2.07 7.78 5.73
C VAL A 58 -2.28 7.52 4.26
N GLU A 59 -1.44 8.15 3.43
CA GLU A 59 -1.27 7.79 2.04
C GLU A 59 0.18 7.36 1.79
N ILE A 60 0.41 6.13 1.36
CA ILE A 60 1.76 5.55 1.31
C ILE A 60 1.89 4.52 0.20
N ASN A 61 3.06 4.45 -0.45
CA ASN A 61 3.38 3.32 -1.33
C ASN A 61 3.49 2.03 -0.50
N MET A 62 2.85 0.94 -0.93
CA MET A 62 2.84 -0.32 -0.17
C MET A 62 4.24 -0.87 0.13
N GLU A 63 5.21 -0.60 -0.74
CA GLU A 63 6.62 -1.02 -0.59
C GLU A 63 7.31 -0.44 0.65
N PHE A 64 6.84 0.69 1.20
CA PHE A 64 7.41 1.29 2.40
C PHE A 64 6.88 0.65 3.70
N LEU A 65 5.64 0.16 3.68
CA LEU A 65 5.13 -0.65 4.79
C LEU A 65 5.64 -2.08 4.70
N PHE A 66 5.75 -2.61 3.49
CA PHE A 66 6.09 -4.00 3.23
C PHE A 66 7.16 -4.10 2.15
N PRO A 67 8.44 -3.89 2.53
CA PRO A 67 9.56 -4.02 1.62
C PRO A 67 9.57 -5.42 0.99
N PRO A 68 9.82 -5.56 -0.34
CA PRO A 68 9.87 -6.86 -1.01
C PRO A 68 10.94 -7.82 -0.45
N THR A 69 11.95 -7.27 0.23
CA THR A 69 13.03 -8.00 0.89
C THR A 69 12.66 -8.52 2.29
N SER A 70 11.50 -8.15 2.82
CA SER A 70 11.08 -8.55 4.16
C SER A 70 10.60 -10.00 4.17
N GLU A 71 11.25 -10.85 4.98
CA GLU A 71 10.81 -12.24 5.22
C GLU A 71 9.68 -12.33 6.26
N SER A 72 9.34 -11.23 6.94
CA SER A 72 8.32 -11.23 7.98
C SER A 72 6.92 -11.39 7.39
N GLU A 73 6.04 -12.12 8.06
CA GLU A 73 4.63 -12.14 7.68
C GLU A 73 4.04 -10.72 7.78
N PRO A 74 3.26 -10.29 6.77
CA PRO A 74 2.69 -8.97 6.80
C PRO A 74 1.63 -8.85 7.87
N SER A 75 1.61 -7.72 8.57
CA SER A 75 0.55 -7.32 9.49
C SER A 75 0.44 -5.81 9.47
N PHE A 76 -0.78 -5.30 9.30
CA PHE A 76 -1.05 -3.87 9.33
C PHE A 76 -1.09 -3.36 10.77
N THR A 77 -1.55 -4.20 11.71
CA THR A 77 -1.65 -3.82 13.13
C THR A 77 -0.29 -3.63 13.81
N THR A 78 0.76 -4.22 13.26
CA THR A 78 2.13 -4.04 13.77
C THR A 78 2.82 -2.81 13.19
N LEU A 79 2.24 -2.16 12.19
CA LEU A 79 2.83 -1.02 11.48
C LEU A 79 1.99 0.25 11.55
N LEU A 80 0.67 0.14 11.66
CA LEU A 80 -0.25 1.27 11.70
C LEU A 80 -0.75 1.53 13.12
N PRO A 81 -0.94 2.80 13.51
CA PRO A 81 -1.60 3.13 14.77
C PRO A 81 -3.10 2.81 14.68
N THR A 82 -3.74 2.52 15.82
CA THR A 82 -5.18 2.19 15.88
C THR A 82 -6.11 3.40 15.66
N SER A 83 -5.54 4.60 15.60
CA SER A 83 -6.24 5.87 15.39
C SER A 83 -6.59 6.16 13.93
N ILE A 84 -6.07 5.38 12.97
CA ILE A 84 -6.29 5.59 11.54
C ILE A 84 -7.79 5.52 11.19
N ASP A 85 -8.26 6.57 10.52
CA ASP A 85 -9.56 6.66 9.88
C ASP A 85 -9.46 6.34 8.38
N ASP A 86 -8.45 6.86 7.68
CA ASP A 86 -8.33 6.80 6.23
C ASP A 86 -6.98 6.24 5.79
N LEU A 87 -6.99 5.14 5.03
CA LEU A 87 -5.80 4.45 4.55
C LEU A 87 -5.76 4.37 3.02
N TYR A 88 -4.78 5.02 2.40
CA TYR A 88 -4.56 5.05 0.96
C TYR A 88 -3.25 4.31 0.63
N LEU A 89 -3.37 3.09 0.12
CA LEU A 89 -2.25 2.24 -0.25
C LEU A 89 -1.97 2.40 -1.74
N ARG A 90 -0.84 2.99 -2.10
CA ARG A 90 -0.47 3.24 -3.50
C ARG A 90 0.48 2.17 -4.03
N ARG A 91 0.51 2.04 -5.36
CA ARG A 91 1.41 1.14 -6.10
C ARG A 91 1.29 -0.32 -5.67
N ALA A 92 0.08 -0.76 -5.34
CA ALA A 92 -0.17 -2.17 -5.14
C ALA A 92 0.04 -2.91 -6.48
N ASP A 93 0.75 -4.03 -6.41
CA ASP A 93 1.02 -4.96 -7.50
C ASP A 93 0.90 -6.40 -6.99
N LYS A 94 1.17 -7.38 -7.87
CA LYS A 94 1.01 -8.81 -7.56
C LYS A 94 1.78 -9.32 -6.34
N ARG A 95 2.89 -8.66 -5.96
CA ARG A 95 3.68 -9.01 -4.77
C ARG A 95 2.88 -8.79 -3.47
N PHE A 96 1.88 -7.91 -3.50
CA PHE A 96 1.08 -7.55 -2.34
C PHE A 96 -0.20 -8.39 -2.16
N ALA A 97 -0.39 -9.47 -2.93
CA ALA A 97 -1.58 -10.33 -2.82
C ALA A 97 -1.83 -10.83 -1.38
N LYS A 98 -0.80 -11.36 -0.70
CA LYS A 98 -0.89 -11.81 0.70
C LYS A 98 -1.25 -10.66 1.66
N HIS A 99 -0.72 -9.47 1.41
CA HIS A 99 -0.94 -8.28 2.23
C HIS A 99 -2.41 -7.85 2.19
N LEU A 100 -3.03 -7.88 1.01
CA LEU A 100 -4.45 -7.56 0.85
C LEU A 100 -5.37 -8.56 1.57
N GLN A 101 -4.97 -9.84 1.61
CA GLN A 101 -5.68 -10.86 2.39
C GLN A 101 -5.59 -10.55 3.89
N VAL A 102 -4.40 -10.24 4.40
CA VAL A 102 -4.19 -9.85 5.79
C VAL A 102 -4.98 -8.60 6.15
N LEU A 103 -5.03 -7.58 5.29
CA LEU A 103 -5.84 -6.38 5.54
C LEU A 103 -7.33 -6.74 5.71
N ALA A 104 -7.84 -7.67 4.89
CA ALA A 104 -9.22 -8.14 4.97
C ALA A 104 -9.53 -8.89 6.29
N GLU A 105 -8.51 -9.51 6.90
CA GLU A 105 -8.64 -10.24 8.17
C GLU A 105 -8.47 -9.30 9.38
N GLU A 106 -7.55 -8.34 9.28
CA GLU A 106 -7.11 -7.50 10.40
C GLU A 106 -7.89 -6.19 10.53
N TYR A 107 -8.68 -5.75 9.54
CA TYR A 107 -9.30 -4.41 9.55
C TYR A 107 -10.10 -4.10 10.83
N LYS A 108 -10.69 -5.12 11.48
CA LYS A 108 -11.44 -4.95 12.75
C LYS A 108 -10.56 -4.56 13.93
N SER A 109 -9.26 -4.80 13.85
CA SER A 109 -8.26 -4.37 14.82
C SER A 109 -7.88 -2.89 14.64
N LEU A 110 -8.35 -2.24 13.57
CA LEU A 110 -8.28 -0.80 13.33
C LEU A 110 -9.68 -0.20 13.54
N PRO A 111 -10.11 0.03 14.79
CA PRO A 111 -11.51 0.30 15.12
C PRO A 111 -12.07 1.61 14.55
N ASN A 112 -11.19 2.55 14.18
CA ASN A 112 -11.56 3.83 13.62
C ASN A 112 -11.56 3.85 12.09
N LEU A 113 -11.06 2.80 11.45
CA LEU A 113 -10.90 2.75 10.00
C LEU A 113 -12.28 2.91 9.35
N LYS A 114 -12.37 3.84 8.42
CA LYS A 114 -13.57 4.19 7.66
C LYS A 114 -13.33 4.08 6.17
N THR A 115 -12.14 4.46 5.71
CA THR A 115 -11.83 4.48 4.28
C THR A 115 -10.58 3.67 3.99
N VAL A 116 -10.66 2.84 2.95
CA VAL A 116 -9.50 2.17 2.36
C VAL A 116 -9.51 2.37 0.86
N ASP A 117 -8.44 2.96 0.33
CA ASP A 117 -8.18 3.07 -1.11
C ASP A 117 -6.92 2.28 -1.45
N VAL A 118 -6.99 1.45 -2.49
CA VAL A 118 -5.82 0.73 -3.00
C VAL A 118 -5.56 1.17 -4.44
N GLY A 119 -4.59 2.04 -4.62
CA GLY A 119 -4.13 2.49 -5.92
C GLY A 119 -3.25 1.45 -6.60
N VAL A 120 -3.56 1.15 -7.87
CA VAL A 120 -2.80 0.24 -8.73
C VAL A 120 -2.32 0.99 -9.97
N ASP A 121 -1.01 1.01 -10.21
CA ASP A 121 -0.42 1.78 -11.32
C ASP A 121 -0.65 1.12 -12.68
N ASN A 122 -0.52 -0.21 -12.77
CA ASN A 122 -0.61 -0.97 -14.01
C ASN A 122 -1.35 -2.29 -13.76
N MET A 123 -2.62 -2.37 -14.15
CA MET A 123 -3.37 -3.63 -14.11
C MET A 123 -3.16 -4.38 -15.43
N PRO A 124 -2.59 -5.60 -15.43
CA PRO A 124 -2.43 -6.39 -16.64
C PRO A 124 -3.80 -6.84 -17.16
N SER A 125 -3.96 -6.81 -18.49
CA SER A 125 -5.18 -7.32 -19.15
C SER A 125 -5.36 -8.81 -18.84
N ILE A 126 -6.60 -9.28 -18.70
CA ILE A 126 -6.93 -10.69 -18.40
C ILE A 126 -6.20 -11.68 -19.33
N GLN A 127 -5.99 -11.31 -20.60
CA GLN A 127 -5.36 -12.17 -21.60
C GLN A 127 -3.84 -12.32 -21.42
N ALA A 128 -3.20 -11.43 -20.67
CA ALA A 128 -1.76 -11.43 -20.40
C ALA A 128 -1.42 -11.88 -18.98
N MET A 129 -2.41 -12.36 -18.20
CA MET A 129 -2.22 -12.65 -16.79
C MET A 129 -1.47 -13.95 -16.53
N ASP A 130 -0.46 -13.87 -15.65
CA ASP A 130 0.10 -15.05 -14.98
C ASP A 130 -0.69 -15.41 -13.72
N GLN A 131 -0.37 -16.56 -13.09
CA GLN A 131 -1.06 -17.02 -11.88
C GLN A 131 -0.95 -16.03 -10.71
N ALA A 132 0.20 -15.38 -10.55
CA ALA A 132 0.41 -14.42 -9.46
C ALA A 132 -0.47 -13.17 -9.65
N GLU A 133 -0.68 -12.75 -10.90
CA GLU A 133 -1.62 -11.68 -11.24
C GLU A 133 -3.07 -12.10 -10.98
N VAL A 134 -3.42 -13.35 -11.24
CA VAL A 134 -4.76 -13.90 -10.92
C VAL A 134 -5.00 -13.89 -9.42
N ASP A 135 -4.05 -14.41 -8.64
CA ASP A 135 -4.14 -14.48 -7.19
C ASP A 135 -4.25 -13.08 -6.57
N TRP A 136 -3.51 -12.12 -7.11
CA TRP A 136 -3.59 -10.73 -6.71
C TRP A 136 -4.95 -10.10 -7.00
N LYS A 137 -5.54 -10.31 -8.19
CA LYS A 137 -6.89 -9.83 -8.50
C LYS A 137 -7.94 -10.46 -7.59
N LEU A 138 -7.82 -11.75 -7.31
CA LEU A 138 -8.70 -12.43 -6.35
C LEU A 138 -8.56 -11.84 -4.95
N ALA A 139 -7.34 -11.52 -4.52
CA ALA A 139 -7.08 -10.87 -3.24
C ALA A 139 -7.66 -9.44 -3.18
N LEU A 140 -7.52 -8.63 -4.23
CA LEU A 140 -8.16 -7.30 -4.33
C LEU A 140 -9.68 -7.41 -4.20
N ASN A 141 -10.30 -8.33 -4.93
CA ASN A 141 -11.75 -8.55 -4.89
C ASN A 141 -12.23 -9.03 -3.52
N HIS A 142 -11.52 -9.99 -2.93
CA HIS A 142 -11.83 -10.50 -1.60
C HIS A 142 -11.73 -9.37 -0.57
N CYS A 143 -10.62 -8.62 -0.57
CA CYS A 143 -10.39 -7.51 0.33
C CYS A 143 -11.49 -6.45 0.21
N ALA A 144 -11.79 -6.01 -1.02
CA ALA A 144 -12.82 -5.01 -1.28
C ALA A 144 -14.21 -5.44 -0.77
N ARG A 145 -14.58 -6.70 -1.00
CA ARG A 145 -15.86 -7.25 -0.52
C ARG A 145 -15.91 -7.28 1.01
N THR A 146 -14.89 -7.84 1.65
CA THR A 146 -14.83 -7.98 3.11
C THR A 146 -14.86 -6.63 3.82
N LEU A 147 -14.11 -5.64 3.30
CA LEU A 147 -14.12 -4.27 3.83
C LEU A 147 -15.51 -3.62 3.70
N LYS A 148 -16.14 -3.72 2.53
CA LYS A 148 -17.50 -3.19 2.30
C LYS A 148 -18.55 -3.85 3.19
N GLU A 149 -18.50 -5.17 3.35
CA GLU A 149 -19.36 -5.91 4.28
C GLU A 149 -19.14 -5.48 5.74
N GLY A 150 -17.91 -5.07 6.06
CA GLY A 150 -17.53 -4.48 7.34
C GLY A 150 -17.95 -3.02 7.54
N GLY A 151 -18.57 -2.38 6.56
CA GLY A 151 -18.98 -0.97 6.62
C GLY A 151 -17.88 0.04 6.29
N ILE A 152 -16.76 -0.42 5.73
CA ILE A 152 -15.63 0.43 5.29
C ILE A 152 -15.91 0.94 3.88
N GLU A 153 -15.79 2.25 3.67
CA GLU A 153 -15.77 2.86 2.34
C GLU A 153 -14.51 2.42 1.61
N CYS A 154 -14.68 1.84 0.43
CA CYS A 154 -13.60 1.10 -0.21
C CYS A 154 -13.52 1.42 -1.71
N ASN A 155 -12.39 2.03 -2.09
CA ASN A 155 -12.03 2.30 -3.48
C ASN A 155 -10.85 1.42 -3.89
N ILE A 156 -11.16 0.18 -4.27
CA ILE A 156 -10.20 -0.79 -4.77
C ILE A 156 -10.54 -1.05 -6.24
N PRO A 157 -9.58 -0.96 -7.18
CA PRO A 157 -9.79 -1.21 -8.59
C PRO A 157 -10.04 -2.70 -8.80
N VAL A 158 -11.31 -3.07 -8.69
CA VAL A 158 -11.85 -4.40 -9.01
C VAL A 158 -12.15 -4.45 -10.50
N GLU A 159 -11.58 -5.41 -11.22
CA GLU A 159 -12.02 -5.66 -12.59
C GLU A 159 -13.48 -6.12 -12.61
N GLY A 160 -14.31 -5.34 -13.31
CA GLY A 160 -15.77 -5.47 -13.37
C GLY A 160 -16.52 -4.15 -13.29
N THR A 161 -15.90 -3.07 -12.78
CA THR A 161 -16.53 -1.73 -12.66
C THR A 161 -15.96 -0.66 -13.59
N HIS A 162 -14.76 -0.84 -14.16
CA HIS A 162 -14.27 -0.01 -15.26
C HIS A 162 -13.52 -0.87 -16.29
N PHE A 163 -14.19 -1.20 -17.39
CA PHE A 163 -13.55 -1.71 -18.59
C PHE A 163 -12.95 -0.53 -19.33
N ASN A 164 -11.62 -0.38 -19.32
CA ASN A 164 -10.96 0.41 -20.35
C ASN A 164 -10.44 -0.55 -21.42
N LEU A 165 -11.34 -0.97 -22.31
CA LEU A 165 -11.00 -1.60 -23.58
C LEU A 165 -10.55 -0.51 -24.57
N SER A 166 -9.57 0.31 -24.21
CA SER A 166 -8.82 1.02 -25.23
C SER A 166 -7.76 0.04 -25.75
N TYR A 167 -8.15 -0.69 -26.78
CA TYR A 167 -7.21 -1.22 -27.77
C TYR A 167 -6.38 -0.03 -28.27
N GLY A 168 -5.14 0.09 -27.78
CA GLY A 168 -4.10 0.85 -28.45
C GLY A 168 -3.43 -0.10 -29.42
N LEU A 169 -3.88 -0.08 -30.67
CA LEU A 169 -3.07 -0.49 -31.80
C LEU A 169 -1.80 0.37 -31.78
N ASP A 170 -0.64 -0.27 -31.66
CA ASP A 170 0.48 -0.16 -32.60
C ASP A 170 1.50 -1.28 -32.34
#